data_AF-A0A5P1E951-F1
#
_entry.id   AF-A0A5P1E951-F1
#
_cell.length_a   1.000
_cell.length_b   1.000
_cell.length_c   1.000
_cell.angle_alpha   90.00
_cell.angle_beta   90.00
_cell.angle_gamma   90.00
#
_symmetry.space_group_name_H-M   'P 1'
#
loop_
_entity.id
_entity.type
_entity.pdbx_description
1 polymer ?
#
loop_
_entity_poly.entity_id
_entity_poly.type
_entity_poly.pdbx_seq_one_letter_code
_entity_poly.pdbx_strand_id
1 'polypeptide(L)'
;MATITIKLLIDKEKNRVVFAESDKDFVDILFGFLTLPTGTIIRVLNKQSSLGSLDKLYESVETLETKNLETEACKSMLLQPRCSAESLCEDLLINVDDSKPWRIYTCQSFDCAKNYRHYSSVSGARCSCGKLMDKLLQCYLKQKGDVFLKGEGKYIISDDLHVSTASIDSTLSLLQKLEIKDADNLEKRVVDVCRDEVLALLKRSFQSKTPLSDVFLREPTLFSRDKQEAKVSDATQINLGDESESTDQTKTISIKLLQNRALNLLKACLISHNALNNVFAPKAPKKAPSA
;
A
#
# COMPACT_ATOMS: atom_id res chain seq x y z
N MET A 1 7.94 -16.15 -15.19
CA MET A 1 7.41 -15.26 -14.13
C MET A 1 6.24 -15.99 -13.47
N ALA A 2 5.98 -15.77 -12.18
CA ALA A 2 4.80 -16.35 -11.55
C ALA A 2 3.53 -15.77 -12.19
N THR A 3 2.53 -16.61 -12.39
CA THR A 3 1.24 -16.26 -13.00
C THR A 3 0.12 -16.96 -12.27
N ILE A 4 -1.04 -16.32 -12.17
CA ILE A 4 -2.25 -16.89 -11.56
C ILE A 4 -3.36 -16.90 -12.58
N THR A 5 -3.98 -18.05 -12.80
CA THR A 5 -5.12 -18.16 -13.71
C THR A 5 -6.42 -17.88 -12.97
N ILE A 6 -7.19 -16.91 -13.44
CA ILE A 6 -8.52 -16.57 -12.91
C ILE A 6 -9.59 -16.72 -14.00
N LYS A 7 -10.84 -16.96 -13.59
CA LYS A 7 -11.98 -17.01 -14.51
C LYS A 7 -12.83 -15.77 -14.33
N LEU A 8 -13.01 -14.99 -15.38
CA LEU A 8 -13.92 -13.86 -15.42
C LEU A 8 -15.28 -14.29 -15.95
N LEU A 9 -16.34 -13.86 -15.29
CA LEU A 9 -17.68 -13.81 -15.87
C LEU A 9 -17.94 -12.38 -16.33
N ILE A 10 -18.19 -12.19 -17.62
CA ILE A 10 -18.28 -10.89 -18.28
C ILE A 10 -19.70 -10.70 -18.81
N ASP A 11 -20.27 -9.53 -18.59
CA ASP A 11 -21.48 -9.05 -19.23
C ASP A 11 -21.06 -8.34 -20.54
N LYS A 12 -21.26 -9.04 -21.67
CA LYS A 12 -20.80 -8.59 -23.00
C LYS A 12 -21.49 -7.30 -23.43
N GLU A 13 -22.78 -7.18 -23.12
CA GLU A 13 -23.61 -6.05 -23.51
C GLU A 13 -23.11 -4.75 -22.85
N LYS A 14 -22.79 -4.82 -21.56
CA LYS A 14 -22.29 -3.66 -20.79
C LYS A 14 -20.77 -3.55 -20.75
N ASN A 15 -20.05 -4.44 -21.42
CA ASN A 15 -18.59 -4.56 -21.41
C ASN A 15 -18.00 -4.38 -20.00
N ARG A 16 -18.46 -5.22 -19.06
CA ARG A 16 -18.05 -5.21 -17.66
C ARG A 16 -17.83 -6.61 -17.12
N VAL A 17 -16.91 -6.74 -16.18
CA VAL A 17 -16.76 -7.94 -15.36
C VAL A 17 -17.92 -7.97 -14.36
N VAL A 18 -18.63 -9.10 -14.30
CA VAL A 18 -19.60 -9.39 -13.24
C VAL A 18 -18.84 -9.79 -11.97
N PHE A 19 -17.95 -10.77 -12.11
CA PHE A 19 -16.99 -11.17 -11.10
C PHE A 19 -15.82 -11.98 -11.69
N ALA A 20 -14.75 -12.09 -10.93
CA ALA A 20 -13.70 -13.08 -11.11
C ALA A 20 -13.88 -14.24 -10.11
N GLU A 21 -13.72 -15.48 -10.55
CA GLU A 21 -13.58 -16.67 -9.72
C GLU A 21 -12.11 -17.06 -9.66
N SER A 22 -11.57 -17.24 -8.45
CA SER A 22 -10.19 -17.64 -8.22
C SER A 22 -10.05 -18.49 -6.96
N ASP A 23 -8.87 -19.07 -6.76
CA ASP A 23 -8.46 -19.67 -5.49
C ASP A 23 -7.91 -18.61 -4.52
N LYS A 24 -7.33 -19.10 -3.42
CA LYS A 24 -6.82 -18.27 -2.34
C LYS A 24 -5.64 -17.39 -2.76
N ASP A 25 -4.83 -17.80 -3.75
CA ASP A 25 -3.57 -17.13 -4.05
C ASP A 25 -3.82 -15.73 -4.63
N PHE A 26 -4.80 -15.59 -5.52
CA PHE A 26 -5.19 -14.27 -6.03
C PHE A 26 -5.82 -13.39 -4.94
N VAL A 27 -6.63 -13.98 -4.06
CA VAL A 27 -7.29 -13.23 -2.98
C VAL A 27 -6.29 -12.78 -1.92
N ASP A 28 -5.31 -13.61 -1.57
CA ASP A 28 -4.23 -13.26 -0.65
C ASP A 28 -3.43 -12.05 -1.21
N ILE A 29 -3.22 -11.97 -2.53
CA ILE A 29 -2.61 -10.79 -3.16
C ILE A 29 -3.46 -9.54 -2.99
N LEU A 30 -4.78 -9.63 -3.24
CA LEU A 30 -5.70 -8.50 -3.04
C LEU A 30 -5.72 -8.03 -1.58
N PHE A 31 -5.71 -8.96 -0.61
CA PHE A 31 -5.59 -8.61 0.81
C PHE A 31 -4.21 -8.04 1.14
N GLY A 32 -3.16 -8.49 0.46
CA GLY A 32 -1.82 -7.91 0.51
C GLY A 32 -1.81 -6.42 0.21
N PHE A 33 -2.66 -5.92 -0.69
CA PHE A 33 -2.77 -4.47 -1.00
C PHE A 33 -3.08 -3.64 0.24
N LEU A 34 -3.89 -4.16 1.17
CA LEU A 34 -4.26 -3.50 2.42
C LEU A 34 -3.10 -3.39 3.41
N THR A 35 -2.05 -4.18 3.22
CA THR A 35 -0.87 -4.19 4.09
C THR A 35 0.25 -3.28 3.61
N LEU A 36 0.16 -2.78 2.37
CA LEU A 36 1.21 -1.95 1.77
C LEU A 36 1.20 -0.55 2.37
N PRO A 37 2.33 -0.08 2.92
CA PRO A 37 2.46 1.32 3.27
C PRO A 37 2.30 2.20 2.02
N THR A 38 1.75 3.40 2.18
CA THR A 38 1.53 4.33 1.06
C THR A 38 2.82 4.67 0.30
N GLY A 39 3.94 4.83 1.01
CA GLY A 39 5.25 5.04 0.37
C GLY A 39 5.68 3.86 -0.51
N THR A 40 5.35 2.62 -0.13
CA THR A 40 5.57 1.43 -0.95
C THR A 40 4.71 1.46 -2.20
N ILE A 41 3.42 1.78 -2.09
CA ILE A 41 2.51 1.87 -3.25
C ILE A 41 3.04 2.88 -4.27
N ILE A 42 3.44 4.07 -3.81
CA ILE A 42 4.01 5.12 -4.68
C ILE A 42 5.28 4.61 -5.37
N ARG A 43 6.17 3.95 -4.63
CA ARG A 43 7.43 3.41 -5.14
C ARG A 43 7.21 2.32 -6.19
N VAL A 44 6.37 1.31 -5.91
CA VAL A 44 6.14 0.18 -6.84
C VAL A 44 5.36 0.60 -8.08
N LEU A 45 4.56 1.66 -8.00
CA LEU A 45 3.91 2.31 -9.14
C LEU A 45 4.78 3.39 -9.80
N ASN A 46 6.09 3.42 -9.51
CA ASN A 46 7.07 4.33 -10.09
C ASN A 46 6.65 5.82 -10.04
N LYS A 47 6.11 6.26 -8.90
CA LYS A 47 5.63 7.64 -8.67
C LYS A 47 4.50 8.07 -9.63
N GLN A 48 3.77 7.10 -10.16
CA GLN A 48 2.56 7.30 -10.97
C GLN A 48 1.33 6.72 -10.26
N SER A 49 1.28 6.85 -8.93
CA SER A 49 0.18 6.31 -8.11
C SER A 49 -1.14 7.05 -8.37
N SER A 50 -1.06 8.32 -8.79
CA SER A 50 -2.20 9.24 -8.89
C SER A 50 -2.95 9.43 -7.56
N LEU A 51 -2.26 9.23 -6.43
CA LEU A 51 -2.75 9.50 -5.08
C LEU A 51 -2.56 10.99 -4.73
N GLY A 52 -3.05 11.88 -5.60
CA GLY A 52 -2.92 13.33 -5.44
C GLY A 52 -1.46 13.80 -5.40
N SER A 53 -1.10 14.60 -4.40
CA SER A 53 0.25 15.18 -4.26
C SER A 53 1.27 14.24 -3.62
N LEU A 54 0.89 13.01 -3.28
CA LEU A 54 1.79 12.09 -2.58
C LEU A 54 2.97 11.63 -3.44
N ASP A 55 2.81 11.54 -4.77
CA ASP A 55 3.92 11.28 -5.69
C ASP A 55 5.00 12.38 -5.56
N LYS A 56 4.60 13.66 -5.46
CA LYS A 56 5.51 14.78 -5.24
C LYS A 56 6.12 14.81 -3.85
N LEU A 57 5.37 14.40 -2.83
CA LEU A 57 5.91 14.25 -1.48
C LEU A 57 6.98 13.16 -1.42
N TYR A 58 6.79 12.05 -2.14
CA TYR A 58 7.79 10.99 -2.22
C TYR A 58 9.04 11.46 -2.98
N GLU A 59 8.89 12.14 -4.12
CA GLU A 59 10.00 12.75 -4.87
C GLU A 59 10.82 13.74 -4.03
N SER A 60 10.16 14.52 -3.16
CA SER A 60 10.86 15.47 -2.29
C SER A 60 11.76 14.75 -1.28
N VAL A 61 11.33 13.60 -0.75
CA VAL A 61 12.16 12.76 0.11
C VAL A 61 13.34 12.17 -0.67
N GLU A 62 13.14 11.72 -1.92
CA GLU A 62 14.24 11.21 -2.75
C GLU A 62 15.35 12.25 -2.93
N THR A 63 14.96 13.50 -3.20
CA THR A 63 15.88 14.61 -3.48
C THR A 63 16.46 15.28 -2.22
N LEU A 64 15.83 15.15 -1.06
CA LEU A 64 16.28 15.74 0.20
C LEU A 64 17.66 15.22 0.62
N GLU A 65 18.61 16.11 0.91
CA GLU A 65 19.92 15.71 1.40
C GLU A 65 19.84 15.09 2.79
N THR A 66 20.67 14.08 3.04
CA THR A 66 20.58 13.29 4.27
C THR A 66 21.09 14.05 5.50
N LYS A 67 21.90 15.09 5.31
CA LYS A 67 22.27 16.05 6.36
C LYS A 67 21.08 16.79 6.97
N ASN A 68 19.95 16.84 6.25
CA ASN A 68 18.70 17.41 6.76
C ASN A 68 17.88 16.41 7.58
N LEU A 69 18.33 15.15 7.70
CA LEU A 69 17.68 14.09 8.44
C LEU A 69 18.57 13.66 9.62
N GLU A 70 17.93 13.11 10.66
CA GLU A 70 18.66 12.69 11.86
C GLU A 70 19.64 11.54 11.60
N THR A 71 19.28 10.65 10.67
CA THR A 71 20.10 9.52 10.21
C THR A 71 19.74 9.14 8.76
N GLU A 72 20.67 8.46 8.07
CA GLU A 72 20.40 7.80 6.78
C GLU A 72 19.24 6.80 6.85
N ALA A 73 19.07 6.17 8.02
CA ALA A 73 17.97 5.25 8.25
C ALA A 73 16.61 5.93 8.20
N CYS A 74 16.49 7.20 8.64
CA CYS A 74 15.25 7.98 8.51
C CYS A 74 14.86 8.14 7.03
N LYS A 75 15.82 8.45 6.15
CA LYS A 75 15.56 8.55 4.71
C LYS A 75 15.07 7.21 4.16
N SER A 76 15.76 6.14 4.55
CA SER A 76 15.42 4.77 4.13
C SER A 76 14.02 4.35 4.60
N MET A 77 13.61 4.71 5.82
CA MET A 77 12.26 4.44 6.35
C MET A 77 11.16 5.16 5.57
N LEU A 78 11.45 6.37 5.06
CA LEU A 78 10.47 7.15 4.30
C LEU A 78 10.33 6.65 2.85
N LEU A 79 11.45 6.26 2.22
CA LEU A 79 11.46 5.75 0.84
C LEU A 79 11.05 4.28 0.74
N GLN A 80 11.37 3.48 1.76
CA GLN A 80 11.05 2.05 1.84
C GLN A 80 10.43 1.74 3.21
N PRO A 81 9.23 2.28 3.49
CA PRO A 81 8.52 1.98 4.73
C PRO A 81 8.24 0.48 4.82
N ARG A 82 8.39 -0.06 6.03
CA ARG A 82 8.16 -1.48 6.31
C ARG A 82 6.85 -1.65 7.08
N CYS A 83 6.15 -2.76 6.88
CA CYS A 83 4.97 -3.14 7.66
C CYS A 83 5.23 -4.44 8.44
N SER A 84 4.49 -4.66 9.53
CA SER A 84 4.63 -5.88 10.33
C SER A 84 4.18 -7.14 9.57
N ALA A 85 3.28 -6.99 8.60
CA ALA A 85 2.81 -8.06 7.74
C ALA A 85 3.81 -8.45 6.64
N GLU A 86 4.91 -7.71 6.45
CA GLU A 86 5.88 -7.95 5.37
C GLU A 86 6.38 -9.39 5.36
N SER A 87 6.74 -9.93 6.53
CA SER A 87 7.19 -11.32 6.66
C SER A 87 6.15 -12.34 6.21
N LEU A 88 4.85 -12.05 6.36
CA LEU A 88 3.77 -12.90 5.89
C LEU A 88 3.59 -12.76 4.36
N CYS A 89 3.61 -11.52 3.87
CA CYS A 89 3.42 -11.20 2.45
C CYS A 89 4.58 -11.67 1.54
N GLU A 90 5.76 -11.94 2.10
CA GLU A 90 6.87 -12.60 1.38
C GLU A 90 6.46 -13.95 0.76
N ASP A 91 5.46 -14.64 1.32
CA ASP A 91 4.98 -15.93 0.82
C ASP A 91 3.84 -15.77 -0.21
N LEU A 92 3.46 -14.53 -0.57
CA LEU A 92 2.52 -14.28 -1.67
C LEU A 92 3.11 -14.80 -2.98
N LEU A 93 2.29 -15.52 -3.76
CA LEU A 93 2.71 -16.05 -5.05
C LEU A 93 3.20 -14.96 -6.02
N ILE A 94 2.58 -13.78 -5.96
CA ILE A 94 3.05 -12.56 -6.63
C ILE A 94 3.11 -11.44 -5.59
N ASN A 95 4.30 -11.15 -5.07
CA ASN A 95 4.54 -9.98 -4.24
C ASN A 95 4.90 -8.77 -5.12
N VAL A 96 4.14 -7.68 -4.98
CA VAL A 96 4.42 -6.41 -5.69
C VAL A 96 5.55 -5.62 -5.04
N ASP A 97 5.78 -5.80 -3.74
CA ASP A 97 6.91 -5.19 -3.03
C ASP A 97 8.20 -5.95 -3.38
N ASP A 98 9.11 -5.25 -4.06
CA ASP A 98 10.42 -5.72 -4.48
C ASP A 98 11.54 -5.37 -3.47
N SER A 99 11.18 -4.87 -2.29
CA SER A 99 12.16 -4.62 -1.24
C SER A 99 12.81 -5.90 -0.71
N LYS A 100 14.00 -5.74 -0.12
CA LYS A 100 14.77 -6.86 0.46
C LYS A 100 13.97 -7.58 1.55
N PRO A 101 14.22 -8.87 1.78
CA PRO A 101 13.57 -9.63 2.84
C PRO A 101 13.59 -8.93 4.19
N TRP A 102 12.56 -9.17 4.98
CA TRP A 102 12.38 -8.56 6.29
C TRP A 102 13.54 -8.92 7.21
N ARG A 103 14.21 -7.91 7.76
CA ARG A 103 15.37 -8.05 8.62
C ARG A 103 15.18 -7.20 9.85
N ILE A 104 15.62 -7.72 10.99
CA ILE A 104 15.61 -7.00 12.25
C ILE A 104 17.03 -6.70 12.67
N TYR A 105 17.28 -5.44 13.03
CA TYR A 105 18.55 -4.94 13.53
C TYR A 105 18.38 -4.52 14.99
N THR A 106 19.43 -4.73 15.78
CA THR A 106 19.47 -4.42 17.21
C THR A 106 20.68 -3.55 17.53
N CYS A 107 20.64 -2.90 18.70
CA CYS A 107 21.77 -2.13 19.21
C CYS A 107 22.94 -3.05 19.57
N GLN A 108 24.16 -2.68 19.19
CA GLN A 108 25.37 -3.41 19.58
C GLN A 108 25.71 -3.28 21.07
N SER A 109 25.19 -2.26 21.76
CA SER A 109 25.48 -2.03 23.17
C SER A 109 24.94 -3.17 24.03
N PHE A 110 25.83 -3.77 24.84
CA PHE A 110 25.50 -4.89 25.70
C PHE A 110 24.35 -4.60 26.67
N ASP A 111 24.32 -3.40 27.25
CA ASP A 111 23.27 -2.96 28.17
C ASP A 111 21.90 -2.87 27.47
N CYS A 112 21.87 -2.46 26.20
CA CYS A 112 20.65 -2.40 25.40
C CYS A 112 20.15 -3.80 25.03
N ALA A 113 21.07 -4.71 24.69
CA ALA A 113 20.74 -6.09 24.34
C ALA A 113 20.12 -6.85 25.53
N LYS A 114 20.55 -6.56 26.76
CA LYS A 114 20.05 -7.19 27.98
C LYS A 114 18.73 -6.61 28.49
N ASN A 115 18.60 -5.29 28.52
CA ASN A 115 17.56 -4.64 29.33
C ASN A 115 16.38 -4.08 28.53
N TYR A 116 16.58 -3.74 27.25
CA TYR A 116 15.59 -2.93 26.52
C TYR A 116 15.12 -3.54 25.19
N ARG A 117 15.85 -4.55 24.67
CA ARG A 117 15.57 -5.25 23.40
C ARG A 117 15.00 -4.34 22.30
N HIS A 118 15.57 -3.14 22.15
CA HIS A 118 15.19 -2.26 21.05
C HIS A 118 15.63 -2.88 19.73
N TYR A 119 14.73 -2.84 18.75
CA TYR A 119 14.97 -3.36 17.43
C TYR A 119 14.38 -2.44 16.36
N SER A 120 14.91 -2.55 15.15
CA SER A 120 14.41 -1.82 13.98
C SER A 120 14.41 -2.72 12.75
N SER A 121 13.47 -2.48 11.84
CA SER A 121 13.44 -3.12 10.52
C SER A 121 14.39 -2.45 9.51
N VAL A 122 15.05 -1.35 9.93
CA VAL A 122 15.97 -0.57 9.09
C VAL A 122 17.31 -0.44 9.78
N SER A 123 18.36 -0.85 9.07
CA SER A 123 19.75 -0.75 9.54
C SER A 123 20.15 0.71 9.75
N GLY A 124 20.90 0.97 10.81
CA GLY A 124 21.40 2.32 11.13
C GLY A 124 20.38 3.20 11.84
N ALA A 125 19.22 2.67 12.23
CA ALA A 125 18.26 3.41 13.05
C ALA A 125 18.85 3.72 14.43
N ARG A 126 18.53 4.90 14.99
CA ARG A 126 19.07 5.34 16.28
C ARG A 126 18.38 4.60 17.44
N CYS A 127 19.17 3.98 18.31
CA CYS A 127 18.73 3.40 19.57
C CYS A 127 18.51 4.51 20.62
N SER A 128 17.70 4.24 21.64
CA SER A 128 17.50 5.13 22.80
C SER A 128 18.81 5.49 23.54
N CYS A 129 19.84 4.63 23.45
CA CYS A 129 21.16 4.92 24.01
C CYS A 129 22.05 5.81 23.09
N GLY A 130 21.51 6.30 21.98
CA GLY A 130 22.21 7.15 21.01
C GLY A 130 23.07 6.43 19.97
N LYS A 131 23.35 5.12 20.14
CA LYS A 131 24.10 4.29 19.17
C LYS A 131 23.20 3.79 18.04
N LEU A 132 23.80 3.33 16.94
CA LEU A 132 23.06 2.80 15.79
C LEU A 132 22.66 1.32 16.00
N MET A 133 21.53 0.95 15.42
CA MET A 133 21.04 -0.43 15.34
C MET A 133 21.39 -1.03 13.97
N ASP A 134 22.51 -1.75 13.92
CA ASP A 134 23.09 -2.35 12.70
C ASP A 134 23.38 -3.86 12.89
N LYS A 135 23.26 -4.39 14.11
CA LYS A 135 23.46 -5.80 14.41
C LYS A 135 22.23 -6.62 14.00
N LEU A 136 22.36 -7.41 12.93
CA LEU A 136 21.30 -8.29 12.46
C LEU A 136 20.92 -9.33 13.55
N LEU A 137 19.63 -9.43 13.84
CA LEU A 137 19.06 -10.45 14.71
C LEU A 137 18.75 -11.70 13.89
N GLN A 138 19.53 -12.75 14.08
CA GLN A 138 19.38 -14.02 13.38
C GLN A 138 18.32 -14.88 14.10
N CYS A 139 17.05 -14.45 14.04
CA CYS A 139 15.96 -15.13 14.74
C CYS A 139 14.71 -15.22 13.86
N TYR A 140 14.78 -15.88 12.70
CA TYR A 140 13.59 -16.23 11.94
C TYR A 140 13.70 -17.63 11.36
N LEU A 141 13.14 -18.61 12.08
CA LEU A 141 12.67 -19.86 11.50
C LEU A 141 11.24 -19.59 11.03
N LYS A 142 11.10 -19.21 9.76
CA LYS A 142 9.77 -19.04 9.15
C LYS A 142 9.13 -20.41 9.06
N GLN A 143 8.03 -20.64 9.77
CA GLN A 143 7.19 -21.81 9.51
C GLN A 143 6.40 -21.50 8.25
N LYS A 144 6.61 -22.31 7.20
CA LYS A 144 5.88 -22.18 5.94
C LYS A 144 4.41 -22.48 6.20
N GLY A 145 3.51 -21.55 5.90
CA GLY A 145 2.09 -21.64 6.17
C GLY A 145 1.26 -20.84 5.17
N ASP A 146 -0.04 -20.76 5.42
CA ASP A 146 -0.94 -19.89 4.69
C ASP A 146 -0.61 -18.40 4.94
N VAL A 147 -0.91 -17.54 3.96
CA VAL A 147 -0.73 -16.09 4.08
C VAL A 147 -1.88 -15.49 4.89
N PHE A 148 -3.03 -15.22 4.27
CA PHE A 148 -4.22 -14.75 4.99
C PHE A 148 -5.31 -15.81 5.04
N LEU A 149 -5.55 -16.50 3.92
CA LEU A 149 -6.61 -17.49 3.79
C LEU A 149 -6.12 -18.91 4.06
N LYS A 150 -6.90 -19.65 4.85
CA LYS A 150 -6.60 -21.03 5.23
C LYS A 150 -7.22 -22.05 4.29
N GLY A 151 -6.44 -23.09 3.96
CA GLY A 151 -6.91 -24.26 3.21
C GLY A 151 -7.27 -23.97 1.75
N GLU A 152 -7.91 -24.94 1.10
CA GLU A 152 -8.31 -24.84 -0.30
C GLU A 152 -9.73 -24.26 -0.41
N GLY A 153 -9.83 -23.02 -0.88
CA GLY A 153 -11.10 -22.31 -1.08
C GLY A 153 -11.21 -21.74 -2.48
N LYS A 154 -12.45 -21.63 -2.99
CA LYS A 154 -12.77 -20.84 -4.18
C LYS A 154 -13.53 -19.59 -3.77
N TYR A 155 -13.21 -18.48 -4.43
CA TYR A 155 -13.70 -17.16 -4.10
C TYR A 155 -14.26 -16.48 -5.34
N ILE A 156 -15.26 -15.64 -5.10
CA ILE A 156 -15.82 -14.72 -6.09
C ILE A 156 -15.42 -13.30 -5.69
N ILE A 157 -14.84 -12.59 -6.64
CA ILE A 157 -14.37 -11.21 -6.51
C ILE A 157 -15.18 -10.36 -7.48
N SER A 158 -16.09 -9.52 -6.98
CA SER A 158 -16.85 -8.61 -7.85
C SER A 158 -15.97 -7.50 -8.43
N ASP A 159 -16.47 -6.78 -9.44
CA ASP A 159 -15.73 -5.75 -10.15
C ASP A 159 -15.13 -4.67 -9.24
N ASP A 160 -15.79 -4.35 -8.13
CA ASP A 160 -15.35 -3.44 -7.07
C ASP A 160 -14.40 -4.07 -6.03
N LEU A 161 -13.83 -5.25 -6.34
CA LEU A 161 -12.93 -6.06 -5.52
C LEU A 161 -13.53 -6.58 -4.21
N HIS A 162 -14.86 -6.59 -4.07
CA HIS A 162 -15.47 -7.26 -2.93
C HIS A 162 -15.33 -8.78 -3.06
N VAL A 163 -14.73 -9.40 -2.03
CA VAL A 163 -14.42 -10.83 -1.97
C VAL A 163 -15.47 -11.56 -1.16
N SER A 164 -15.97 -12.67 -1.71
CA SER A 164 -16.87 -13.61 -1.04
C SER A 164 -16.47 -15.05 -1.35
N THR A 165 -16.90 -16.01 -0.53
CA THR A 165 -16.73 -17.43 -0.85
C THR A 165 -17.58 -17.79 -2.07
N ALA A 166 -17.04 -18.61 -2.96
CA ALA A 166 -17.76 -19.04 -4.15
C ALA A 166 -18.93 -19.96 -3.79
N SER A 167 -20.13 -19.55 -4.18
CA SER A 167 -21.37 -20.33 -4.02
C SER A 167 -22.38 -19.97 -5.11
N ILE A 168 -23.40 -20.80 -5.28
CA ILE A 168 -24.52 -20.48 -6.19
C ILE A 168 -25.25 -19.23 -5.68
N ASP A 169 -25.47 -19.14 -4.37
CA ASP A 169 -26.18 -18.01 -3.75
C ASP A 169 -25.45 -16.68 -3.97
N SER A 170 -24.12 -16.65 -3.81
CA SER A 170 -23.32 -15.44 -4.06
C SER A 170 -23.33 -15.05 -5.54
N THR A 171 -23.31 -16.03 -6.45
CA THR A 171 -23.42 -15.82 -7.89
C THR A 171 -24.78 -15.21 -8.26
N LEU A 172 -25.88 -15.83 -7.81
CA LEU A 172 -27.25 -15.36 -8.06
C LEU A 172 -27.48 -13.97 -7.45
N SER A 173 -26.96 -13.73 -6.24
CA SER A 173 -27.04 -12.42 -5.58
C SER A 173 -26.36 -11.33 -6.40
N LEU A 174 -25.19 -11.61 -7.00
CA LEU A 174 -24.49 -10.66 -7.87
C LEU A 174 -25.25 -10.41 -9.18
N LEU A 175 -25.75 -11.47 -9.83
CA LEU A 175 -26.55 -11.33 -11.05
C LEU A 175 -27.80 -10.50 -10.80
N GLN A 176 -28.51 -10.73 -9.69
CA GLN A 176 -29.67 -9.96 -9.28
C GLN A 176 -29.30 -8.50 -9.00
N LYS A 177 -28.24 -8.25 -8.22
CA LYS A 177 -27.75 -6.89 -7.89
C LYS A 177 -27.38 -6.09 -9.15
N LEU A 178 -26.88 -6.76 -10.18
CA LEU A 178 -26.47 -6.16 -11.45
C LEU A 178 -27.58 -6.14 -12.51
N GLU A 179 -28.79 -6.57 -12.14
CA GLU A 179 -30.00 -6.66 -12.96
C GLU A 179 -29.82 -7.50 -14.24
N ILE A 180 -29.01 -8.55 -14.17
CA ILE A 180 -28.75 -9.46 -15.29
C ILE A 180 -29.83 -10.54 -15.29
N LYS A 181 -30.66 -10.53 -16.33
CA LYS A 181 -31.78 -11.49 -16.51
C LYS A 181 -31.52 -12.53 -17.59
N ASP A 182 -30.71 -12.17 -18.57
CA ASP A 182 -30.38 -13.01 -19.71
C ASP A 182 -28.95 -13.55 -19.56
N ALA A 183 -28.83 -14.88 -19.48
CA ALA A 183 -27.55 -15.56 -19.36
C ALA A 183 -26.80 -15.63 -20.70
N ASP A 184 -27.49 -15.45 -21.84
CA ASP A 184 -26.87 -15.52 -23.17
C ASP A 184 -25.89 -14.35 -23.42
N ASN A 185 -26.09 -13.25 -22.69
CA ASN A 185 -25.21 -12.08 -22.70
C ASN A 185 -23.95 -12.26 -21.83
N LEU A 186 -23.84 -13.36 -21.09
CA LEU A 186 -22.68 -13.66 -20.26
C LEU A 186 -21.60 -14.44 -21.02
N GLU A 187 -20.35 -14.08 -20.78
CA GLU A 187 -19.16 -14.76 -21.32
C GLU A 187 -18.27 -15.21 -20.18
N LYS A 188 -17.79 -16.46 -20.25
CA LYS A 188 -16.70 -16.93 -19.39
C LYS A 188 -15.39 -16.74 -20.12
N ARG A 189 -14.45 -16.04 -19.49
CA ARG A 189 -13.10 -15.82 -20.02
C ARG A 189 -12.07 -16.23 -18.98
N VAL A 190 -11.07 -16.98 -19.41
CA VAL A 190 -9.93 -17.34 -18.55
C VAL A 190 -8.79 -16.38 -18.87
N VAL A 191 -8.17 -15.81 -17.84
CA VAL A 191 -7.03 -14.90 -17.99
C VAL A 191 -5.92 -15.28 -17.03
N ASP A 192 -4.68 -15.11 -17.47
CA ASP A 192 -3.50 -15.25 -16.63
C ASP A 192 -3.09 -13.88 -16.11
N VAL A 193 -2.94 -13.77 -14.80
CA VAL A 193 -2.57 -12.55 -14.08
C VAL A 193 -1.11 -12.67 -13.69
N CYS A 194 -0.26 -11.79 -14.21
CA CYS A 194 1.12 -11.64 -13.81
C CYS A 194 1.31 -10.35 -12.98
N ARG A 195 2.57 -10.05 -12.62
CA ARG A 195 2.88 -8.90 -11.76
C ARG A 195 2.38 -7.57 -12.34
N ASP A 196 2.40 -7.42 -13.66
CA ASP A 196 1.99 -6.18 -14.31
C ASP A 196 0.48 -5.96 -14.21
N GLU A 197 -0.33 -7.01 -14.36
CA GLU A 197 -1.77 -6.93 -14.10
C GLU A 197 -2.07 -6.68 -12.62
N VAL A 198 -1.31 -7.28 -11.69
CA VAL A 198 -1.46 -7.01 -10.25
C VAL A 198 -1.16 -5.55 -9.91
N LEU A 199 -0.10 -4.97 -10.48
CA LEU A 199 0.19 -3.54 -10.30
C LEU A 199 -0.90 -2.65 -10.93
N ALA A 200 -1.42 -3.04 -12.10
CA ALA A 200 -2.52 -2.34 -12.75
C ALA A 200 -3.78 -2.35 -11.86
N LEU A 201 -4.10 -3.51 -11.29
CA LEU A 201 -5.17 -3.70 -10.31
C LEU A 201 -4.98 -2.84 -9.06
N LEU A 202 -3.78 -2.86 -8.48
CA LEU A 202 -3.43 -2.02 -7.32
C LEU A 202 -3.62 -0.53 -7.63
N LYS A 203 -3.22 -0.07 -8.81
CA LYS A 203 -3.44 1.33 -9.20
C LYS A 203 -4.93 1.63 -9.37
N ARG A 204 -5.67 0.77 -10.08
CA ARG A 204 -7.10 0.96 -10.36
C ARG A 204 -7.96 0.86 -9.10
N SER A 205 -7.55 0.12 -8.07
CA SER A 205 -8.29 0.06 -6.80
C SER A 205 -8.40 1.40 -6.07
N PHE A 206 -7.49 2.35 -6.34
CA PHE A 206 -7.57 3.71 -5.78
C PHE A 206 -8.38 4.67 -6.65
N GLN A 207 -8.59 4.35 -7.92
CA GLN A 207 -9.03 5.31 -8.94
C GLN A 207 -10.41 4.97 -9.51
N SER A 208 -10.81 3.71 -9.42
CA SER A 208 -11.99 3.17 -10.09
C SER A 208 -12.91 2.43 -9.14
N LYS A 209 -14.19 2.42 -9.49
CA LYS A 209 -15.20 1.56 -8.87
C LYS A 209 -15.35 0.22 -9.59
N THR A 210 -14.70 0.06 -10.75
CA THR A 210 -14.72 -1.15 -11.59
C THR A 210 -13.31 -1.57 -12.02
N PRO A 211 -12.36 -1.75 -11.08
CA PRO A 211 -10.98 -2.07 -11.39
C PRO A 211 -10.78 -3.36 -12.21
N LEU A 212 -11.60 -4.41 -12.04
CA LEU A 212 -11.44 -5.63 -12.85
C LEU A 212 -11.78 -5.36 -14.32
N SER A 213 -12.89 -4.67 -14.58
CA SER A 213 -13.26 -4.25 -15.93
C SER A 213 -12.18 -3.37 -16.55
N ASP A 214 -11.63 -2.42 -15.78
CA ASP A 214 -10.62 -1.49 -16.31
C ASP A 214 -9.34 -2.22 -16.73
N VAL A 215 -8.87 -3.16 -15.92
CA VAL A 215 -7.64 -3.91 -16.20
C VAL A 215 -7.84 -4.97 -17.27
N PHE A 216 -8.94 -5.73 -17.23
CA PHE A 216 -9.09 -6.91 -18.10
C PHE A 216 -9.90 -6.68 -19.37
N LEU A 217 -10.63 -5.57 -19.48
CA LEU A 217 -11.48 -5.27 -20.64
C LEU A 217 -11.16 -3.94 -21.33
N ARG A 218 -10.63 -2.93 -20.62
CA ARG A 218 -10.63 -1.53 -21.12
C ARG A 218 -9.25 -0.91 -21.39
N GLU A 219 -8.17 -1.35 -20.74
CA GLU A 219 -6.86 -0.73 -20.96
C GLU A 219 -5.72 -1.66 -21.39
N PRO A 220 -4.75 -1.13 -22.19
CA PRO A 220 -3.45 -1.74 -22.37
C PRO A 220 -2.60 -1.48 -21.12
N THR A 221 -2.05 -2.56 -20.55
CA THR A 221 -1.14 -2.65 -19.39
C THR A 221 -0.28 -1.41 -19.11
N LEU A 222 -0.01 -1.12 -17.82
CA LEU A 222 0.77 0.01 -17.23
C LEU A 222 2.10 0.37 -17.91
N PHE A 223 2.64 -0.50 -18.76
CA PHE A 223 3.87 -0.33 -19.52
C PHE A 223 3.61 -0.58 -21.01
N SER A 224 2.73 0.19 -21.64
CA SER A 224 2.79 0.34 -23.10
C SER A 224 4.20 0.81 -23.46
N ARG A 225 4.96 -0.07 -24.13
CA ARG A 225 6.32 0.21 -24.61
C ARG A 225 6.28 1.20 -25.77
N ASP A 226 5.97 2.47 -25.49
CA ASP A 226 6.09 3.52 -26.50
C ASP A 226 6.97 4.65 -25.99
N LYS A 227 8.18 4.72 -26.56
CA LYS A 227 9.07 5.88 -26.52
C LYS A 227 8.33 7.07 -27.14
N GLN A 228 8.05 8.11 -26.36
CA GLN A 228 7.89 9.45 -26.91
C GLN A 228 8.68 10.46 -26.07
N GLU A 229 9.81 10.88 -26.62
CA GLU A 229 10.54 12.09 -26.23
C GLU A 229 9.65 13.30 -26.51
N ALA A 230 9.28 14.04 -25.46
CA ALA A 230 8.72 15.37 -25.60
C ALA A 230 9.84 16.40 -25.41
N LYS A 231 10.20 17.06 -26.51
CA LYS A 231 11.04 18.26 -26.54
C LYS A 231 10.37 19.37 -25.74
N VAL A 232 11.09 19.92 -24.76
CA VAL A 232 10.71 21.16 -24.09
C VAL A 232 11.20 22.32 -24.95
N SER A 233 10.28 23.16 -25.41
CA SER A 233 10.57 24.49 -25.95
C SER A 233 10.31 25.54 -24.88
N ASP A 234 11.17 26.53 -24.93
CA ASP A 234 11.49 27.58 -23.96
C ASP A 234 10.43 28.71 -23.84
N ALA A 235 10.71 29.57 -22.87
CA ALA A 235 10.24 30.93 -22.61
C ALA A 235 9.13 31.08 -21.55
N THR A 236 9.50 31.69 -20.41
CA THR A 236 9.16 33.10 -20.13
C THR A 236 10.03 33.64 -19.00
N GLN A 237 10.78 34.69 -19.31
CA GLN A 237 11.50 35.54 -18.35
C GLN A 237 10.52 36.43 -17.58
N ILE A 238 10.75 36.63 -16.29
CA ILE A 238 10.20 37.79 -15.57
C ILE A 238 11.31 38.36 -14.68
N ASN A 239 11.63 39.64 -14.94
CA ASN A 239 12.64 40.43 -14.25
C ASN A 239 12.26 40.70 -12.79
N LEU A 240 13.25 40.70 -11.90
CA LEU A 240 13.17 41.34 -10.58
C LEU A 240 14.24 42.43 -10.56
N GLY A 241 13.79 43.68 -10.35
CA GLY A 241 14.64 44.82 -10.08
C GLY A 241 15.10 44.84 -8.62
N ASP A 242 16.29 45.40 -8.42
CA ASP A 242 16.99 45.55 -7.15
C ASP A 242 16.54 46.76 -6.31
N GLU A 243 17.08 46.78 -5.09
CA GLU A 243 17.17 47.84 -4.06
C GLU A 243 16.03 47.84 -3.01
N SER A 244 16.27 47.92 -1.69
CA SER A 244 17.48 48.10 -0.87
C SER A 244 17.16 47.79 0.61
N GLU A 245 18.20 47.65 1.44
CA GLU A 245 18.25 47.30 2.86
C GLU A 245 17.40 48.16 3.84
N SER A 246 16.94 47.55 4.94
CA SER A 246 17.33 47.93 6.32
C SER A 246 16.65 47.06 7.41
N THR A 247 17.27 47.09 8.58
CA THR A 247 17.23 46.21 9.76
C THR A 247 15.96 46.22 10.62
N ASP A 248 15.55 45.05 11.13
CA ASP A 248 15.53 44.65 12.57
C ASP A 248 14.46 43.55 12.85
N GLN A 249 14.68 42.82 13.94
CA GLN A 249 14.22 41.48 14.28
C GLN A 249 12.72 41.36 14.61
N THR A 250 12.04 40.43 13.95
CA THR A 250 11.19 39.35 14.52
C THR A 250 10.48 38.63 13.34
N LYS A 251 10.98 37.46 12.92
CA LYS A 251 10.31 36.67 11.87
C LYS A 251 9.12 35.93 12.47
N THR A 252 8.00 36.63 12.59
CA THR A 252 6.69 36.01 12.85
C THR A 252 6.20 35.36 11.57
N ILE A 253 6.19 34.02 11.51
CA ILE A 253 5.59 33.29 10.39
C ILE A 253 4.08 33.51 10.44
N SER A 254 3.57 34.35 9.52
CA SER A 254 2.14 34.60 9.37
C SER A 254 1.56 33.64 8.33
N ILE A 255 0.99 32.52 8.78
CA ILE A 255 0.27 31.59 7.89
C ILE A 255 -1.19 32.05 7.80
N LYS A 256 -1.61 32.55 6.63
CA LYS A 256 -3.04 32.74 6.32
C LYS A 256 -3.62 31.39 5.88
N LEU A 257 -4.42 30.78 6.76
CA LEU A 257 -5.23 29.61 6.43
C LEU A 257 -6.39 30.03 5.52
N LEU A 258 -6.40 29.54 4.27
CA LEU A 258 -7.60 29.49 3.46
C LEU A 258 -8.38 28.23 3.85
N GLN A 259 -9.49 28.44 4.54
CA GLN A 259 -10.34 27.37 5.05
C GLN A 259 -11.11 26.73 3.89
N ASN A 260 -10.66 25.56 3.43
CA ASN A 260 -11.39 24.78 2.44
C ASN A 260 -12.39 23.83 3.14
N ARG A 261 -13.65 23.85 2.70
CA ARG A 261 -14.78 23.09 3.26
C ARG A 261 -14.74 21.61 2.87
N ALA A 262 -13.64 20.93 3.13
CA ALA A 262 -13.52 19.48 3.01
C ALA A 262 -13.42 18.82 4.40
N LEU A 263 -14.29 19.21 5.33
CA LEU A 263 -14.26 18.75 6.73
C LEU A 263 -15.04 17.44 6.98
N ASN A 264 -15.47 16.74 5.93
CA ASN A 264 -16.28 15.51 6.07
C ASN A 264 -15.48 14.21 5.92
N LEU A 265 -14.29 14.23 5.30
CA LEU A 265 -13.46 13.03 5.13
C LEU A 265 -12.57 12.74 6.36
N LEU A 266 -12.19 13.77 7.13
CA LEU A 266 -11.36 13.60 8.34
C LEU A 266 -12.13 13.09 9.56
N LYS A 267 -13.46 13.20 9.59
CA LYS A 267 -14.28 12.64 10.67
C LYS A 267 -14.35 11.10 10.62
N ALA A 268 -14.23 10.49 9.43
CA ALA A 268 -14.28 9.04 9.29
C ALA A 268 -12.99 8.33 9.79
N CYS A 269 -11.81 8.97 9.61
CA CYS A 269 -10.54 8.42 10.10
C CYS A 269 -10.40 8.44 11.62
N LEU A 270 -10.90 9.48 12.30
CA LEU A 270 -10.79 9.61 13.76
C LEU A 270 -11.71 8.63 14.52
N ILE A 271 -12.82 8.17 13.91
CA ILE A 271 -13.72 7.20 14.53
C ILE A 271 -13.11 5.78 14.53
N SER A 272 -12.33 5.42 13.50
CA SER A 272 -11.65 4.11 13.44
C SER A 272 -10.45 4.01 14.39
N HIS A 273 -9.77 5.12 14.70
CA HIS A 273 -8.61 5.08 15.60
C HIS A 273 -9.00 4.82 17.07
N ASN A 274 -10.20 5.24 17.50
CA ASN A 274 -10.71 4.97 18.86
C ASN A 274 -11.30 3.56 19.02
N ALA A 275 -11.76 2.91 17.94
CA ALA A 275 -12.28 1.54 18.00
C ALA A 275 -11.15 0.50 18.20
N LEU A 276 -9.97 0.71 17.61
CA LEU A 276 -8.82 -0.19 17.75
C LEU A 276 -8.16 -0.09 19.13
N ASN A 277 -8.15 1.08 19.76
CA ASN A 277 -7.54 1.25 21.09
C ASN A 277 -8.32 0.57 22.23
N ASN A 278 -9.62 0.28 22.05
CA ASN A 278 -10.42 -0.45 23.04
C ASN A 278 -10.30 -1.98 22.94
N VAL A 279 -9.74 -2.51 21.84
CA VAL A 279 -9.54 -3.97 21.67
C VAL A 279 -8.18 -4.42 22.22
N PHE A 280 -7.19 -3.52 22.29
CA PHE A 280 -5.81 -3.85 22.71
C PHE A 280 -5.42 -3.29 24.09
N ALA A 281 -6.37 -2.82 24.90
CA ALA A 281 -6.07 -2.43 26.28
C ALA A 281 -5.64 -3.68 27.11
N PRO A 282 -4.49 -3.67 27.78
CA PRO A 282 -4.06 -4.78 28.61
C PRO A 282 -5.04 -4.97 29.78
N LYS A 283 -5.57 -6.20 29.94
CA LYS A 283 -6.38 -6.56 31.11
C LYS A 283 -5.54 -6.40 32.38
N ALA A 284 -6.05 -5.63 33.34
CA ALA A 284 -5.42 -5.44 34.64
C ALA A 284 -5.14 -6.79 35.34
N PRO A 285 -4.01 -6.94 36.05
CA PRO A 285 -3.68 -8.17 36.75
C PRO A 285 -4.70 -8.44 37.88
N LYS A 286 -5.26 -9.65 37.89
CA LYS A 286 -6.08 -10.14 39.01
C LYS A 286 -5.19 -10.23 40.25
N LYS A 287 -5.52 -9.48 41.30
CA LYS A 287 -4.92 -9.66 42.64
C LYS A 287 -5.21 -11.09 43.12
N ALA A 288 -4.16 -11.80 43.52
CA ALA A 288 -4.27 -13.07 44.22
C ALA A 288 -4.93 -12.85 45.60
N PRO A 289 -5.71 -13.81 46.11
CA PRO A 289 -6.30 -13.72 47.45
C PRO A 289 -5.20 -13.82 48.50
N SER A 290 -5.20 -12.90 49.46
CA SER A 290 -4.42 -12.98 50.69
C SER A 290 -4.88 -14.17 51.52
N ALA A 291 -3.90 -14.90 52.08
CA ALA A 291 -4.09 -15.96 53.06
C ALA A 291 -4.79 -15.48 54.33
#